data_AF-A0A9N8DLH5-F1
#
_entry.id   AF-A0A9N8DLH5-F1
#
_cell.length_a   1.000
_cell.length_b   1.000
_cell.length_c   1.000
_cell.angle_alpha   90.00
_cell.angle_beta   90.00
_cell.angle_gamma   90.00
#
_symmetry.space_group_name_H-M   'P 1'
#
loop_
_entity.id
_entity.type
_entity.pdbx_description
1 polymer ?
#
loop_
_entity_poly.entity_id
_entity_poly.type
_entity_poly.pdbx_seq_one_letter_code
_entity_poly.pdbx_strand_id
1 'polypeptide(L)'
;MSYSDWPKDVAAFFENVRLPNVGEEMILVQNIFVEQMLPASVLRNLTEQEMAVYNAPYLTPGESRRPTLTWPRQIPINGTPPEVADVVTTYSAWMGENEMPKLLISAIPGILLNGEKLELARTWKNQEEVTVDGIHFIQEDSPNEIAEAIENWLEGDTFPQVLAESTSTSGPDDSSGPTTMQTTNGCIYLWFLFATLLLRKVW
;
A
#
# COMPACT_ATOMS: atom_id res chain seq x y z
N MET A 1 9.02 10.65 3.79
CA MET A 1 8.74 9.80 4.96
C MET A 1 10.00 9.69 5.80
N SER A 2 9.87 9.90 7.09
CA SER A 2 10.93 9.85 8.09
C SER A 2 10.52 8.98 9.29
N TYR A 3 11.49 8.54 10.11
CA TYR A 3 11.18 7.80 11.34
C TYR A 3 10.33 8.60 12.33
N SER A 4 10.46 9.94 12.34
CA SER A 4 9.64 10.80 13.20
C SER A 4 8.17 10.87 12.79
N ASP A 5 7.81 10.35 11.62
CA ASP A 5 6.42 10.31 11.15
C ASP A 5 5.61 9.20 11.85
N TRP A 6 6.26 8.33 12.64
CA TRP A 6 5.64 7.13 13.23
C TRP A 6 5.73 7.12 14.76
N PRO A 7 4.84 6.35 15.44
CA PRO A 7 5.02 6.03 16.85
C PRO A 7 6.42 5.48 17.12
N LYS A 8 7.00 5.80 18.28
CA LYS A 8 8.38 5.43 18.64
C LYS A 8 8.65 3.93 18.48
N ASP A 9 7.68 3.12 18.84
CA ASP A 9 7.76 1.67 18.86
C ASP A 9 7.85 1.12 17.41
N VAL A 10 7.08 1.72 16.51
CA VAL A 10 7.09 1.42 15.07
C VAL A 10 8.41 1.88 14.44
N ALA A 11 8.86 3.09 14.76
CA ALA A 11 10.15 3.59 14.29
C ALA A 11 11.30 2.67 14.74
N ALA A 12 11.34 2.30 16.02
CA ALA A 12 12.34 1.40 16.59
C ALA A 12 12.31 0.01 15.95
N PHE A 13 11.12 -0.53 15.65
CA PHE A 13 11.00 -1.78 14.88
C PHE A 13 11.71 -1.66 13.53
N PHE A 14 11.42 -0.60 12.77
CA PHE A 14 11.98 -0.39 11.45
C PHE A 14 13.48 -0.05 11.45
N GLU A 15 13.98 0.60 12.50
CA GLU A 15 15.42 0.78 12.70
C GLU A 15 16.10 -0.57 12.94
N ASN A 16 15.60 -1.37 13.89
CA ASN A 16 16.21 -2.64 14.27
C ASN A 16 16.14 -3.69 13.16
N VAL A 17 15.03 -3.78 12.43
CA VAL A 17 14.89 -4.75 11.32
C VAL A 17 15.90 -4.50 10.21
N ARG A 18 16.41 -3.26 10.06
CA ARG A 18 17.44 -2.89 9.08
C ARG A 18 18.86 -3.17 9.55
N LEU A 19 19.09 -3.40 10.84
CA LEU A 19 20.43 -3.70 11.37
C LEU A 19 20.84 -5.14 11.01
N PRO A 20 22.11 -5.36 10.60
CA PRO A 20 22.62 -6.69 10.30
C PRO A 20 22.70 -7.54 11.56
N ASN A 21 22.38 -8.82 11.44
CA ASN A 21 22.24 -9.83 12.50
C ASN A 21 21.05 -9.57 13.44
N VAL A 22 20.76 -8.32 13.79
CA VAL A 22 19.61 -7.95 14.64
C VAL A 22 18.29 -8.21 13.90
N GLY A 23 18.13 -7.71 12.67
CA GLY A 23 16.92 -7.95 11.88
C GLY A 23 16.75 -9.43 11.52
N GLU A 24 17.84 -10.11 11.18
CA GLU A 24 17.85 -11.55 10.94
C GLU A 24 17.38 -12.34 12.16
N GLU A 25 17.88 -12.03 13.35
CA GLU A 25 17.44 -12.66 14.60
C GLU A 25 15.96 -12.38 14.86
N MET A 26 15.56 -11.10 14.83
CA MET A 26 14.17 -10.69 15.09
C MET A 26 13.16 -11.37 14.15
N ILE A 27 13.49 -11.50 12.87
CA ILE A 27 12.53 -11.97 11.87
C ILE A 27 12.73 -13.44 11.53
N LEU A 28 13.95 -13.84 11.17
CA LEU A 28 14.20 -15.20 10.69
C LEU A 28 14.19 -16.22 11.83
N VAL A 29 14.60 -15.82 13.04
CA VAL A 29 14.62 -16.71 14.22
C VAL A 29 13.37 -16.52 15.07
N GLN A 30 13.02 -15.28 15.41
CA GLN A 30 11.97 -14.97 16.38
C GLN A 30 10.58 -14.70 15.77
N ASN A 31 10.47 -14.63 14.44
CA ASN A 31 9.20 -14.44 13.73
C ASN A 31 8.38 -13.21 14.17
N ILE A 32 9.05 -12.17 14.68
CA ILE A 32 8.40 -11.00 15.32
C ILE A 32 7.38 -10.33 14.39
N PHE A 33 7.62 -10.33 13.07
CA PHE A 33 6.69 -9.71 12.12
C PHE A 33 5.29 -10.34 12.20
N VAL A 34 5.21 -11.68 12.17
CA VAL A 34 3.93 -12.39 12.12
C VAL A 34 3.36 -12.59 13.52
N GLU A 35 4.20 -12.94 14.49
CA GLU A 35 3.72 -13.30 15.83
C GLU A 35 3.45 -12.10 16.74
N GLN A 36 4.00 -10.92 16.44
CA GLN A 36 3.86 -9.74 17.30
C GLN A 36 3.35 -8.52 16.53
N MET A 37 4.01 -8.13 15.43
CA MET A 37 3.65 -6.91 14.70
C MET A 37 2.27 -7.01 14.05
N LEU A 38 1.95 -8.14 13.42
CA LEU A 38 0.66 -8.37 12.78
C LEU A 38 -0.53 -8.22 13.75
N PRO A 39 -0.61 -8.98 14.87
CA PRO A 39 -1.73 -8.85 15.80
C PRO A 39 -1.75 -7.49 16.54
N ALA A 40 -0.59 -6.86 16.77
CA ALA A 40 -0.53 -5.52 17.35
C ALA A 40 -1.03 -4.40 16.40
N SER A 41 -1.19 -4.72 15.10
CA SER A 41 -1.62 -3.77 14.07
C SER A 41 -3.06 -4.00 13.59
N VAL A 42 -3.87 -4.62 14.45
CA VAL A 42 -5.31 -4.89 14.32
C VAL A 42 -5.98 -4.39 15.62
N LEU A 43 -7.16 -3.75 15.55
CA LEU A 43 -7.89 -3.29 16.74
C LEU A 43 -8.45 -4.46 17.55
N ARG A 44 -9.05 -5.44 16.86
CA ARG A 44 -9.54 -6.66 17.50
C ARG A 44 -8.42 -7.66 17.77
N ASN A 45 -8.67 -8.59 18.67
CA ASN A 45 -7.81 -9.76 18.81
C ASN A 45 -8.08 -10.73 17.65
N LEU A 46 -7.02 -11.13 16.96
CA LEU A 46 -7.06 -12.27 16.04
C LEU A 46 -7.20 -13.56 16.85
N THR A 47 -8.06 -14.45 16.36
CA THR A 47 -8.27 -15.78 16.95
C THR A 47 -7.06 -16.68 16.73
N GLU A 48 -6.97 -17.77 17.51
CA GLU A 48 -5.93 -18.78 17.31
C GLU A 48 -5.98 -19.40 15.91
N GLN A 49 -7.17 -19.59 15.35
CA GLN A 49 -7.34 -20.13 13.99
C GLN A 49 -6.83 -19.16 12.94
N GLU A 50 -7.14 -17.87 13.06
CA GLU A 50 -6.63 -16.83 12.15
C GLU A 50 -5.11 -16.72 12.25
N MET A 51 -4.57 -16.69 13.47
CA MET A 51 -3.12 -16.66 13.69
C MET A 51 -2.43 -17.92 13.16
N ALA A 52 -3.06 -19.10 13.25
CA ALA A 52 -2.51 -20.33 12.68
C ALA A 52 -2.41 -20.25 11.15
N VAL A 53 -3.40 -19.63 10.48
CA VAL A 53 -3.35 -19.40 9.02
C VAL A 53 -2.23 -18.43 8.65
N TYR A 54 -2.10 -17.31 9.36
CA TYR A 54 -1.01 -16.36 9.13
C TYR A 54 0.37 -16.96 9.37
N ASN A 55 0.52 -17.84 10.36
CA ASN A 55 1.78 -18.50 10.67
C ASN A 55 2.14 -19.65 9.73
N ALA A 56 1.18 -20.26 9.04
CA ALA A 56 1.40 -21.46 8.23
C ALA A 56 2.58 -21.36 7.23
N PRO A 57 2.80 -20.23 6.53
CA PRO A 57 3.95 -20.08 5.63
C PRO A 57 5.31 -19.90 6.34
N TYR A 58 5.29 -19.60 7.64
CA TYR A 58 6.44 -19.07 8.40
C TYR A 58 6.83 -19.95 9.60
N LEU A 59 6.35 -21.19 9.66
CA LEU A 59 6.60 -22.11 10.77
C LEU A 59 8.09 -22.47 10.94
N THR A 60 8.85 -22.51 9.84
CA THR A 60 10.27 -22.85 9.89
C THR A 60 11.12 -21.57 10.04
N PRO A 61 12.07 -21.51 11.00
CA PRO A 61 13.05 -20.44 11.05
C PRO A 61 13.95 -20.38 9.81
N GLY A 62 14.43 -19.18 9.45
CA GLY A 62 15.30 -18.98 8.28
C GLY A 62 14.55 -18.52 7.02
N GLU A 63 14.86 -19.13 5.87
CA GLU A 63 14.45 -18.61 4.55
C GLU A 63 12.94 -18.51 4.32
N SER A 64 12.12 -19.36 4.95
CA SER A 64 10.65 -19.21 4.87
C SER A 64 10.17 -17.85 5.37
N ARG A 65 10.91 -17.22 6.27
CA ARG A 65 10.63 -15.88 6.83
C ARG A 65 11.41 -14.76 6.13
N ARG A 66 12.21 -15.08 5.10
CA ARG A 66 12.95 -14.08 4.31
C ARG A 66 12.04 -12.96 3.78
N PRO A 67 10.83 -13.24 3.26
CA PRO A 67 9.97 -12.18 2.75
C PRO A 67 9.60 -11.14 3.82
N THR A 68 9.33 -11.57 5.06
CA THR A 68 8.96 -10.68 6.17
C THR A 68 10.16 -9.93 6.78
N LEU A 69 11.41 -10.24 6.35
CA LEU A 69 12.61 -9.46 6.67
C LEU A 69 12.98 -8.50 5.54
N THR A 70 12.99 -9.00 4.30
CA THR A 70 13.39 -8.21 3.14
C THR A 70 12.41 -7.07 2.91
N TRP A 71 11.11 -7.33 3.01
CA TRP A 71 10.10 -6.31 2.73
C TRP A 71 10.19 -5.08 3.64
N PRO A 72 10.27 -5.20 4.99
CA PRO A 72 10.45 -4.04 5.85
C PRO A 72 11.69 -3.19 5.53
N ARG A 73 12.77 -3.84 5.06
CA ARG A 73 14.02 -3.16 4.66
C ARG A 73 13.88 -2.38 3.35
N GLN A 74 12.89 -2.69 2.52
CA GLN A 74 12.65 -2.00 1.25
C GLN A 74 11.76 -0.76 1.39
N ILE A 75 11.13 -0.53 2.53
CA ILE A 75 10.32 0.68 2.73
C ILE A 75 11.24 1.92 2.69
N PRO A 76 10.97 2.93 1.84
CA PRO A 76 11.84 4.07 1.64
C PRO A 76 11.70 5.09 2.79
N ILE A 77 12.42 4.86 3.88
CA ILE A 77 12.49 5.78 5.02
C ILE A 77 13.72 6.66 4.86
N ASN A 78 13.55 7.98 5.00
CA ASN A 78 14.62 8.96 4.74
C ASN A 78 15.27 8.77 3.36
N GLY A 79 14.49 8.35 2.36
CA GLY A 79 14.96 8.12 0.99
C GLY A 79 15.80 6.87 0.78
N THR A 80 15.87 5.93 1.75
CA THR A 80 16.63 4.68 1.61
C THR A 80 15.70 3.46 1.68
N PRO A 81 15.77 2.51 0.72
CA PRO A 81 16.68 2.47 -0.43
C PRO A 81 16.33 3.49 -1.52
N PRO A 82 17.33 4.17 -2.14
CA PRO A 82 17.08 5.24 -3.11
C PRO A 82 16.31 4.76 -4.33
N GLU A 83 16.58 3.56 -4.83
CA GLU A 83 15.88 2.97 -5.96
C GLU A 83 14.38 2.78 -5.69
N VAL A 84 14.02 2.40 -4.45
CA VAL A 84 12.62 2.28 -4.06
C VAL A 84 12.00 3.65 -3.81
N ALA A 85 12.76 4.58 -3.21
CA ALA A 85 12.31 5.96 -3.01
C ALA A 85 12.00 6.67 -4.33
N ASP A 86 12.81 6.44 -5.37
CA ASP A 86 12.63 6.99 -6.71
C ASP A 86 11.37 6.40 -7.39
N VAL A 87 11.15 5.09 -7.27
CA VAL A 87 9.92 4.43 -7.75
C VAL A 87 8.69 5.01 -7.05
N VAL A 88 8.75 5.15 -5.72
CA VAL A 88 7.66 5.71 -4.91
C VAL A 88 7.35 7.14 -5.31
N THR A 89 8.38 7.97 -5.48
CA THR A 89 8.23 9.36 -5.90
C THR A 89 7.61 9.45 -7.30
N THR A 90 8.07 8.60 -8.22
CA THR A 90 7.64 8.60 -9.61
C THR A 90 6.16 8.21 -9.74
N TYR A 91 5.73 7.10 -9.14
CA TYR A 91 4.31 6.74 -9.25
C TYR A 91 3.43 7.71 -8.45
N SER A 92 3.90 8.29 -7.34
CA SER A 92 3.09 9.24 -6.55
C SER A 92 2.79 10.51 -7.33
N ALA A 93 3.75 11.02 -8.11
CA ALA A 93 3.53 12.15 -9.02
C ALA A 93 2.52 11.77 -10.11
N TRP A 94 2.69 10.62 -10.76
CA TRP A 94 1.76 10.13 -11.77
C TRP A 94 0.35 9.90 -11.21
N MET A 95 0.22 9.46 -9.95
CA MET A 95 -1.05 9.30 -9.24
C MET A 95 -1.80 10.61 -9.04
N GLY A 96 -1.09 11.72 -8.83
CA GLY A 96 -1.70 13.05 -8.75
C GLY A 96 -2.20 13.59 -10.09
N GLU A 97 -1.65 13.12 -11.20
CA GLU A 97 -1.95 13.67 -12.54
C GLU A 97 -2.97 12.86 -13.33
N ASN A 98 -3.00 11.54 -13.15
CA ASN A 98 -3.82 10.67 -13.99
C ASN A 98 -5.32 10.73 -13.66
N GLU A 99 -6.13 10.48 -14.68
CA GLU A 99 -7.59 10.53 -14.62
C GLU A 99 -8.22 9.19 -14.19
N MET A 100 -7.44 8.20 -13.75
CA MET A 100 -8.04 6.92 -13.34
C MET A 100 -8.95 7.12 -12.12
N PRO A 101 -10.08 6.42 -12.07
CA PRO A 101 -10.89 6.24 -10.87
C PRO A 101 -10.06 5.77 -9.68
N LYS A 102 -10.25 6.35 -8.50
CA LYS A 102 -9.58 5.96 -7.26
C LYS A 102 -10.60 5.85 -6.12
N LEU A 103 -10.53 4.78 -5.35
CA LEU A 103 -11.19 4.70 -4.04
C LEU A 103 -10.10 4.71 -2.96
N LEU A 104 -10.07 5.77 -2.15
CA LEU A 104 -9.22 5.88 -0.97
C LEU A 104 -9.98 5.36 0.25
N ILE A 105 -9.44 4.33 0.89
CA ILE A 105 -9.94 3.80 2.16
C ILE A 105 -8.97 4.25 3.25
N SER A 106 -9.35 5.28 4.01
CA SER A 106 -8.58 5.74 5.16
C SER A 106 -9.08 5.06 6.45
N ALA A 107 -8.28 5.11 7.51
CA ALA A 107 -8.63 4.42 8.76
C ALA A 107 -8.36 5.27 10.01
N ILE A 108 -9.19 5.04 11.03
CA ILE A 108 -9.05 5.63 12.36
C ILE A 108 -8.85 4.51 13.39
N PRO A 109 -7.79 4.56 14.23
CA PRO A 109 -6.79 5.61 14.31
C PRO A 109 -5.80 5.62 13.12
N GLY A 110 -5.69 4.52 12.36
CA GLY A 110 -4.68 4.36 11.33
C GLY A 110 -3.25 4.36 11.91
N ILE A 111 -2.24 4.03 11.08
CA ILE A 111 -0.84 4.07 11.54
C ILE A 111 0.15 4.49 10.45
N LEU A 112 0.06 3.90 9.27
CA LEU A 112 1.02 4.12 8.19
C LEU A 112 0.55 5.19 7.20
N LEU A 113 -0.73 5.23 6.86
CA LEU A 113 -1.32 6.27 6.00
C LEU A 113 -2.03 7.31 6.87
N ASN A 114 -1.28 8.31 7.32
CA ASN A 114 -1.76 9.39 8.20
C ASN A 114 -0.95 10.69 7.97
N GLY A 115 -1.42 11.78 8.58
CA GLY A 115 -0.78 13.09 8.52
C GLY A 115 -0.57 13.56 7.08
N GLU A 116 0.58 14.15 6.79
CA GLU A 116 0.92 14.68 5.45
C GLU A 116 0.78 13.66 4.32
N LYS A 117 0.96 12.36 4.60
CA LYS A 117 0.85 11.29 3.58
C LYS A 117 -0.60 11.09 3.15
N LEU A 118 -1.52 11.12 4.12
CA LEU A 118 -2.95 11.04 3.84
C LEU A 118 -3.43 12.32 3.15
N GLU A 119 -2.97 13.48 3.62
CA GLU A 119 -3.29 14.76 2.98
C GLU A 119 -2.78 14.81 1.53
N LEU A 120 -1.58 14.29 1.24
CA LEU A 120 -1.08 14.17 -0.12
C LEU A 120 -1.96 13.26 -0.97
N ALA A 121 -2.36 12.08 -0.45
CA ALA A 121 -3.22 11.15 -1.18
C ALA A 121 -4.58 11.78 -1.54
N ARG A 122 -5.15 12.60 -0.65
CA ARG A 122 -6.40 13.35 -0.87
C ARG A 122 -6.33 14.40 -1.99
N THR A 123 -5.11 14.79 -2.40
CA THR A 123 -4.95 15.73 -3.54
C THR A 123 -5.09 15.05 -4.90
N TRP A 124 -5.12 13.73 -4.96
CA TRP A 124 -5.16 13.00 -6.23
C TRP A 124 -6.55 13.09 -6.89
N LYS A 125 -6.56 13.23 -8.22
CA LYS A 125 -7.79 13.39 -9.02
C LYS A 125 -8.70 12.15 -8.97
N ASN A 126 -9.98 12.34 -9.30
CA ASN A 126 -10.98 11.29 -9.52
C ASN A 126 -11.04 10.27 -8.38
N GLN A 127 -11.01 10.80 -7.16
CA GLN A 127 -10.97 10.03 -5.93
C GLN A 127 -12.28 10.16 -5.16
N GLU A 128 -12.79 9.01 -4.72
CA GLU A 128 -13.77 8.90 -3.64
C GLU A 128 -13.03 8.45 -2.38
N GLU A 129 -13.44 8.94 -1.22
CA GLU A 129 -12.86 8.56 0.07
C GLU A 129 -13.92 7.97 0.99
N VAL A 130 -13.58 6.85 1.63
CA VAL A 130 -14.30 6.30 2.77
C VAL A 130 -13.33 6.15 3.95
N THR A 131 -13.87 6.25 5.17
CA THR A 131 -13.10 6.09 6.40
C THR A 131 -13.67 4.92 7.19
N VAL A 132 -12.81 4.00 7.63
CA VAL A 132 -13.18 2.84 8.45
C VAL A 132 -12.43 2.81 9.77
N ASP A 133 -12.83 1.94 10.69
CA ASP A 133 -12.06 1.69 11.90
C ASP A 133 -10.89 0.74 11.59
N GLY A 134 -9.71 1.00 12.16
CA GLY A 134 -8.58 0.09 12.04
C GLY A 134 -7.21 0.72 12.25
N ILE A 135 -6.19 -0.13 12.37
CA ILE A 135 -4.78 0.29 12.55
C ILE A 135 -4.00 0.19 11.22
N HIS A 136 -3.55 -1.01 10.84
CA HIS A 136 -2.83 -1.23 9.57
C HIS A 136 -3.53 -2.26 8.69
N PHE A 137 -3.89 -3.41 9.28
CA PHE A 137 -4.61 -4.48 8.60
C PHE A 137 -6.11 -4.23 8.72
N ILE A 138 -6.56 -3.14 8.11
CA ILE A 138 -7.94 -2.63 8.21
C ILE A 138 -8.97 -3.63 7.70
N GLN A 139 -8.54 -4.61 6.90
CA GLN A 139 -9.39 -5.72 6.44
C GLN A 139 -9.79 -6.66 7.57
N GLU A 140 -9.00 -6.72 8.65
CA GLU A 140 -9.35 -7.51 9.83
C GLU A 140 -10.31 -6.78 10.77
N ASP A 141 -10.31 -5.44 10.74
CA ASP A 141 -11.13 -4.61 11.62
C ASP A 141 -12.47 -4.22 11.00
N SER A 142 -12.49 -3.89 9.70
CA SER A 142 -13.69 -3.42 8.99
C SER A 142 -13.87 -4.10 7.62
N PRO A 143 -13.89 -5.45 7.53
CA PRO A 143 -14.01 -6.16 6.27
C PRO A 143 -15.32 -5.84 5.52
N ASN A 144 -16.43 -5.67 6.25
CA ASN A 144 -17.75 -5.48 5.65
C ASN A 144 -17.90 -4.06 5.10
N GLU A 145 -17.46 -3.06 5.85
CA GLU A 145 -17.48 -1.65 5.43
C GLU A 145 -16.57 -1.44 4.22
N ILE A 146 -15.40 -2.10 4.19
CA ILE A 146 -14.51 -2.10 3.02
C ILE A 146 -15.19 -2.75 1.83
N ALA A 147 -15.83 -3.92 2.00
CA ALA A 147 -16.53 -4.59 0.91
C ALA A 147 -17.66 -3.73 0.34
N GLU A 148 -18.51 -3.16 1.20
CA GLU A 148 -19.60 -2.26 0.81
C GLU A 148 -19.09 -1.03 0.06
N ALA A 149 -17.99 -0.42 0.53
CA ALA A 149 -17.38 0.71 -0.17
C ALA A 149 -16.89 0.34 -1.57
N ILE A 150 -16.29 -0.84 -1.73
CA ILE A 150 -15.82 -1.34 -3.02
C ILE A 150 -17.01 -1.63 -3.95
N GLU A 151 -18.06 -2.29 -3.45
CA GLU A 151 -19.26 -2.60 -4.23
C GLU A 151 -19.93 -1.32 -4.72
N ASN A 152 -20.17 -0.36 -3.82
CA ASN A 152 -20.75 0.94 -4.17
C ASN A 152 -19.91 1.70 -5.21
N TRP A 153 -18.58 1.68 -5.07
CA TRP A 153 -17.68 2.33 -6.02
C TRP A 153 -17.64 1.65 -7.40
N LEU A 154 -17.83 0.32 -7.45
CA LEU A 154 -17.94 -0.41 -8.71
C LEU A 154 -19.29 -0.22 -9.40
N GLU A 155 -20.37 -0.11 -8.63
CA GLU A 155 -21.74 0.09 -9.11
C GLU A 155 -22.04 1.54 -9.50
N GLY A 156 -21.30 2.52 -8.97
CA GLY A 156 -21.40 3.92 -9.35
C GLY A 156 -20.99 4.18 -10.81
N ASP A 157 -21.88 4.81 -11.58
CA ASP A 157 -21.64 5.31 -12.95
C ASP A 157 -21.09 6.76 -12.99
N THR A 158 -20.74 7.36 -11.85
CA THR A 158 -20.46 8.80 -11.77
C THR A 158 -18.98 9.11 -11.64
N PHE A 159 -18.31 9.26 -12.79
CA PHE A 159 -17.34 10.35 -12.92
C PHE A 159 -18.10 11.58 -13.36
N PRO A 160 -18.23 12.63 -12.53
CA PRO A 160 -18.49 13.95 -13.06
C PRO A 160 -17.33 14.26 -14.00
N GLN A 161 -17.59 14.16 -15.31
CA GLN A 161 -16.75 14.78 -16.31
C GLN A 161 -16.63 16.25 -15.92
N VAL A 162 -15.47 16.66 -15.40
CA VAL A 162 -15.12 18.07 -15.44
C VAL A 162 -15.14 18.42 -16.92
N LEU A 163 -16.17 19.14 -17.35
CA LEU A 163 -16.29 19.70 -18.69
C LEU A 163 -15.12 20.68 -18.87
N ALA A 164 -13.97 20.17 -19.33
CA ALA A 164 -12.96 21.01 -19.92
C ALA A 164 -13.52 21.46 -21.26
N GLU A 165 -13.90 22.73 -21.32
CA GLU A 165 -14.41 23.39 -22.52
C GLU A 165 -13.50 23.14 -23.72
N SER A 166 -14.11 22.70 -24.81
CA SER A 166 -13.47 22.50 -26.09
C SER A 166 -12.83 23.80 -26.58
N THR A 167 -11.51 23.83 -26.70
CA THR A 167 -10.85 24.70 -27.67
C THR A 167 -10.20 23.83 -28.74
N SER A 168 -10.78 23.93 -29.92
CA SER A 168 -10.36 23.27 -31.15
C SER A 168 -9.01 23.82 -31.63
N THR A 169 -8.04 22.96 -31.85
CA THR A 169 -7.06 23.13 -32.94
C THR A 169 -6.63 21.76 -33.48
N SER A 170 -6.41 21.73 -34.79
CA SER A 170 -6.34 20.56 -35.66
C SER A 170 -4.91 20.10 -35.99
N GLY A 171 -4.69 18.78 -35.91
CA GLY A 171 -3.77 17.96 -36.75
C GLY A 171 -2.29 17.83 -36.32
N PRO A 172 -1.49 16.95 -36.95
CA PRO A 172 -1.84 15.88 -37.90
C PRO A 172 -1.39 14.45 -37.45
N ASP A 173 -1.86 13.50 -38.25
CA ASP A 173 -1.60 12.07 -38.36
C ASP A 173 -0.09 11.68 -38.35
N ASP A 174 0.28 10.65 -37.58
CA ASP A 174 1.41 9.78 -37.93
C ASP A 174 1.25 8.36 -37.38
N SER A 175 1.47 7.43 -38.29
CA SER A 175 1.39 5.98 -38.20
C SER A 175 2.67 5.37 -37.60
N SER A 176 2.53 4.53 -36.57
CA SER A 176 3.47 3.40 -36.35
C SER A 176 2.83 2.31 -35.48
N GLY A 177 2.97 1.06 -35.95
CA GLY A 177 2.39 -0.15 -35.34
C GLY A 177 3.05 -0.59 -34.03
N PRO A 178 2.54 -1.66 -33.41
CA PRO A 178 2.82 -1.96 -32.00
C PRO A 178 4.19 -2.64 -31.83
N THR A 179 4.99 -2.13 -30.90
CA THR A 179 6.16 -2.83 -30.37
C THR A 179 5.75 -3.67 -29.18
N THR A 180 5.85 -4.99 -29.34
CA THR A 180 5.70 -6.03 -28.33
C THR A 180 6.56 -5.73 -27.10
N MET A 181 5.95 -5.51 -25.91
CA MET A 181 6.67 -5.59 -24.65
C MET A 181 6.70 -7.04 -24.16
N GLN A 182 7.92 -7.55 -24.01
CA GLN A 182 8.23 -8.82 -23.37
C GLN A 182 7.83 -8.78 -21.91
N THR A 183 7.21 -9.87 -21.46
CA THR A 183 6.95 -10.19 -20.06
C THR A 183 8.27 -10.40 -19.33
N THR A 184 8.63 -9.52 -18.41
CA THR A 184 9.61 -9.83 -17.37
C THR A 184 8.92 -9.96 -16.03
N ASN A 185 9.04 -11.16 -15.47
CA ASN A 185 8.58 -11.60 -14.16
C ASN A 185 9.01 -10.62 -13.05
N GLY A 186 8.05 -10.17 -12.25
CA GLY A 186 8.32 -9.28 -11.11
C GLY A 186 7.10 -9.01 -10.22
N CYS A 187 6.22 -9.99 -10.04
CA CYS A 187 5.18 -9.92 -9.00
C CYS A 187 5.86 -10.11 -7.64
N ILE A 188 5.83 -9.09 -6.77
CA ILE A 188 5.76 -9.17 -5.28
C ILE A 188 5.84 -7.76 -4.61
N TYR A 189 6.20 -6.69 -5.30
CA TYR A 189 6.53 -5.41 -4.63
C TYR A 189 5.41 -4.36 -4.54
N LEU A 190 4.21 -4.66 -4.04
CA LEU A 190 3.24 -3.60 -3.74
C LEU A 190 2.24 -4.03 -2.67
N TRP A 191 2.60 -3.86 -1.39
CA TRP A 191 1.65 -4.04 -0.27
C TRP A 191 1.38 -2.74 0.51
N PHE A 192 2.18 -1.69 0.33
CA PHE A 192 1.97 -0.43 1.07
C PHE A 192 0.92 0.51 0.47
N LEU A 193 0.50 0.32 -0.79
CA LEU A 193 -0.53 1.16 -1.43
C LEU A 193 -1.81 0.44 -1.86
N PHE A 194 -1.77 -0.87 -2.09
CA PHE A 194 -2.97 -1.58 -2.54
C PHE A 194 -3.94 -1.92 -1.41
N ALA A 195 -3.53 -1.78 -0.15
CA ALA A 195 -4.44 -2.01 0.97
C ALA A 195 -5.48 -0.87 1.15
N THR A 196 -5.22 0.31 0.60
CA THR A 196 -6.06 1.50 0.82
C THR A 196 -6.40 2.28 -0.44
N LEU A 197 -5.88 1.87 -1.60
CA LEU A 197 -6.20 2.52 -2.87
C LEU A 197 -6.46 1.49 -3.96
N LEU A 198 -7.69 1.47 -4.47
CA LEU A 198 -8.09 0.60 -5.57
C LEU A 198 -8.19 1.38 -6.87
N LEU A 199 -7.76 0.75 -7.96
CA LEU A 199 -7.80 1.29 -9.32
C LEU A 199 -8.79 0.48 -10.17
N ARG A 200 -9.70 1.17 -10.86
CA ARG A 200 -10.64 0.55 -11.81
C ARG A 200 -10.13 0.77 -13.22
N LYS A 201 -9.98 -0.32 -13.97
CA LYS A 201 -9.73 -0.25 -15.41
C LYS A 201 -11.07 -0.01 -16.10
N VAL A 202 -11.25 1.17 -16.68
CA VAL A 202 -12.38 1.45 -17.57
C VAL A 202 -12.02 0.89 -18.94
N TRP A 203 -12.75 -0.12 -19.41
CA TRP A 203 -12.71 -0.62 -20.79
C TRP A 203 -13.98 -0.20 -21.50
#